data_AF-A0A1G7QLD3-F1
#
_entry.id   AF-A0A1G7QLD3-F1
#
_cell.length_a   1.000
_cell.length_b   1.000
_cell.length_c   1.000
_cell.angle_alpha   90.00
_cell.angle_beta   90.00
_cell.angle_gamma   90.00
#
_symmetry.space_group_name_H-M   'P 1'
#
loop_
_entity.id
_entity.type
_entity.pdbx_description
1 polymer ?
#
loop_
_entity_poly.entity_id
_entity_poly.type
_entity_poly.pdbx_seq_one_letter_code
_entity_poly.pdbx_strand_id
1 'polypeptide(L)'
;MTGSAPDPALGVNHRVLRATGLRAGIVHRSADVTAFTAGEARVLVERHALATVLDLRSEQEVERYGPPHALLAHGVRLQRTPLTGYSRDAIAARRPDVAARTHYLHGILTDSVPGSWHSLFQALAGAADRPFLVACHFGKDRTGVVVAMLLALAGVPAGEIAADYAAGAADLVAKADHFRDKWLRRGHTREDYLSRLRTSPATMERWLAEVADRYGGAEAALAGAGAAPSDVARVRGLLSAPSRAAVQAVPAGPVDGAADDEPVGGTVGGQLDGPVGGAGPVGSRLDEPVGGAVGGAVGGAVDGAAPGGAR
;
A
#
# COMPACT_ATOMS: atom_id res chain seq x y z
N MET A 1 17.79 17.29 15.90
CA MET A 1 18.18 15.98 15.33
C MET A 1 17.45 14.88 16.09
N THR A 2 16.30 14.43 15.59
CA THR A 2 15.56 13.28 16.14
C THR A 2 15.66 12.15 15.12
N GLY A 3 16.83 11.50 15.07
CA GLY A 3 16.98 10.26 14.33
C GLY A 3 16.16 9.18 15.04
N SER A 4 14.90 9.00 14.63
CA SER A 4 14.13 7.81 15.02
C SER A 4 14.96 6.59 14.64
N ALA A 5 15.12 5.65 15.57
CA ALA A 5 15.70 4.35 15.27
C ALA A 5 14.98 3.75 14.04
N PRO A 6 15.71 3.05 13.15
CA PRO A 6 15.07 2.36 12.04
C PRO A 6 14.00 1.42 12.60
N ASP A 7 12.80 1.45 12.02
CA ASP A 7 11.75 0.52 12.41
C ASP A 7 12.27 -0.92 12.24
N PRO A 8 11.92 -1.86 13.15
CA PRO A 8 12.27 -3.26 12.98
C PRO A 8 11.76 -3.75 11.62
N ALA A 9 12.41 -4.75 11.02
CA ALA A 9 11.97 -5.29 9.75
C ALA A 9 10.53 -5.82 9.86
N LEU A 10 9.56 -5.03 9.39
CA LEU A 10 8.14 -5.36 9.46
C LEU A 10 7.78 -6.34 8.35
N GLY A 11 7.02 -7.39 8.65
CA GLY A 11 6.45 -8.30 7.66
C GLY A 11 7.45 -8.90 6.67
N VAL A 12 6.93 -9.34 5.52
CA VAL A 12 7.74 -9.93 4.45
C VAL A 12 7.79 -8.97 3.26
N ASN A 13 8.99 -8.62 2.82
CA ASN A 13 9.29 -7.68 1.74
C ASN A 13 8.57 -6.32 1.89
N HIS A 14 8.33 -5.92 3.14
CA HIS A 14 7.70 -4.64 3.44
C HIS A 14 8.70 -3.50 3.29
N ARG A 15 8.20 -2.37 2.82
CA ARG A 15 8.90 -1.09 2.91
C ARG A 15 7.96 0.08 2.71
N VAL A 16 8.33 1.18 3.33
CA VAL A 16 7.78 2.50 3.06
C VAL A 16 8.59 3.13 1.93
N LEU A 17 7.94 3.52 0.84
CA LEU A 17 8.63 4.09 -0.31
C LEU A 17 9.10 5.51 -0.01
N ARG A 18 10.37 5.77 -0.35
CA ARG A 18 11.00 7.09 -0.25
C ARG A 18 11.67 7.36 -1.59
N ALA A 19 11.15 8.35 -2.31
CA ALA A 19 11.64 8.70 -3.63
C ALA A 19 11.42 10.19 -3.89
N THR A 20 12.23 10.75 -4.79
CA THR A 20 12.12 12.16 -5.18
C THR A 20 10.75 12.45 -5.80
N GLY A 21 10.05 13.48 -5.32
CA GLY A 21 8.73 13.86 -5.83
C GLY A 21 7.55 13.08 -5.25
N LEU A 22 7.79 11.99 -4.52
CA LEU A 22 6.75 11.23 -3.82
C LEU A 22 6.42 11.87 -2.46
N ARG A 23 5.13 12.01 -2.13
CA ARG A 23 4.66 12.37 -0.79
C ARG A 23 5.16 11.33 0.21
N ALA A 24 6.01 11.75 1.14
CA ALA A 24 6.69 10.84 2.05
C ALA A 24 5.71 9.99 2.86
N GLY A 25 5.98 8.68 2.94
CA GLY A 25 5.16 7.76 3.71
C GLY A 25 3.84 7.35 3.06
N ILE A 26 3.50 7.84 1.86
CA ILE A 26 2.19 7.59 1.29
C ILE A 26 2.03 6.17 0.73
N VAL A 27 3.08 5.63 0.11
CA VAL A 27 3.05 4.28 -0.49
C VAL A 27 3.89 3.33 0.35
N HIS A 28 3.26 2.24 0.75
CA HIS A 28 3.89 1.06 1.29
C HIS A 28 3.76 -0.07 0.27
N ARG A 29 4.69 -1.00 0.29
CA ARG A 29 4.55 -2.27 -0.40
C ARG A 29 4.95 -3.42 0.49
N SER A 30 4.42 -4.59 0.22
CA SER A 30 4.73 -5.82 0.97
C SER A 30 4.53 -7.06 0.12
N ALA A 31 5.14 -8.16 0.54
CA ALA A 31 4.69 -9.51 0.24
C ALA A 31 3.57 -9.90 1.21
N ASP A 32 3.46 -11.20 1.46
CA ASP A 32 2.42 -11.87 2.22
C ASP A 32 1.85 -11.08 3.41
N VAL A 33 0.68 -10.48 3.19
CA VAL A 33 0.01 -9.61 4.15
C VAL A 33 -0.61 -10.38 5.33
N THR A 34 -0.67 -11.70 5.23
CA THR A 34 -1.16 -12.56 6.33
C THR A 34 -0.08 -12.83 7.37
N ALA A 35 1.19 -12.56 7.02
CA ALA A 35 2.35 -12.78 7.89
C ALA A 35 2.57 -11.65 8.90
N PHE A 36 1.87 -10.52 8.78
CA PHE A 36 1.97 -9.45 9.78
C PHE A 36 1.44 -9.95 11.12
N THR A 37 2.27 -9.82 12.14
CA THR A 37 1.88 -10.00 13.54
C THR A 37 1.03 -8.82 14.03
N ALA A 38 0.31 -9.00 15.13
CA ALA A 38 -0.41 -7.89 15.77
C ALA A 38 0.52 -6.74 16.19
N GLY A 39 1.74 -7.07 16.65
CA GLY A 39 2.75 -6.06 16.99
C GLY A 39 3.19 -5.20 15.80
N GLU A 40 3.45 -5.84 14.65
CA GLU A 40 3.81 -5.13 13.41
C GLU A 40 2.63 -4.33 12.85
N ALA A 41 1.42 -4.89 12.87
CA ALA A 41 0.21 -4.18 12.46
C ALA A 41 -0.03 -2.91 13.30
N ARG A 42 0.16 -2.99 14.61
CA ARG A 42 0.13 -1.83 15.50
C ARG A 42 1.16 -0.77 15.10
N VAL A 43 2.41 -1.17 14.85
CA VAL A 43 3.47 -0.24 14.39
C VAL A 43 3.09 0.44 13.07
N LEU A 44 2.55 -0.32 12.11
CA LEU A 44 2.09 0.20 10.83
C LEU A 44 0.98 1.25 10.97
N VAL A 45 0.03 1.03 11.87
CA VAL A 45 -1.06 1.99 12.09
C VAL A 45 -0.58 3.18 12.90
N GLU A 46 0.11 2.99 14.02
CA GLU A 46 0.46 4.07 14.94
C GLU A 46 1.59 4.97 14.43
N ARG A 47 2.62 4.39 13.80
CA ARG A 47 3.80 5.14 13.34
C ARG A 47 3.73 5.57 11.89
N HIS A 48 3.08 4.78 11.05
CA HIS A 48 2.99 5.04 9.61
C HIS A 48 1.59 5.46 9.16
N ALA A 49 0.62 5.55 10.07
CA ALA A 49 -0.76 5.89 9.76
C ALA A 49 -1.35 5.01 8.63
N LEU A 50 -0.93 3.74 8.56
CA LEU A 50 -1.36 2.84 7.50
C LEU A 50 -2.88 2.68 7.55
N ALA A 51 -3.54 3.06 6.47
CA ALA A 51 -4.97 3.22 6.41
C ALA A 51 -5.65 2.14 5.56
N THR A 52 -4.98 1.62 4.53
CA THR A 52 -5.59 0.71 3.55
C THR A 52 -4.59 -0.27 2.97
N VAL A 53 -5.03 -1.51 2.73
CA VAL A 53 -4.32 -2.53 1.95
C VAL A 53 -5.02 -2.72 0.61
N LEU A 54 -4.27 -2.55 -0.47
CA LEU A 54 -4.64 -2.92 -1.84
C LEU A 54 -4.10 -4.33 -2.08
N ASP A 55 -4.98 -5.32 -2.06
CA ASP A 55 -4.61 -6.73 -2.16
C ASP A 55 -4.82 -7.24 -3.59
N LEU A 56 -3.70 -7.44 -4.29
CA LEU A 56 -3.62 -7.88 -5.69
C LEU A 56 -3.67 -9.40 -5.87
N ARG A 57 -3.78 -10.16 -4.77
CA ARG A 57 -3.83 -11.63 -4.78
C ARG A 57 -5.09 -12.12 -5.49
N SER A 58 -4.97 -13.23 -6.23
CA SER A 58 -6.13 -13.90 -6.82
C SER A 58 -7.06 -14.45 -5.74
N GLU A 59 -8.31 -14.77 -6.10
CA GLU A 59 -9.25 -15.42 -5.17
C GLU A 59 -8.67 -16.72 -4.61
N GLN A 60 -8.09 -17.58 -5.45
CA GLN A 60 -7.42 -18.80 -5.00
C GLN A 60 -6.27 -18.56 -4.00
N GLU A 61 -5.55 -17.44 -4.11
CA GLU A 61 -4.49 -17.09 -3.16
C GLU A 61 -5.12 -16.67 -1.82
N VAL A 62 -6.25 -15.97 -1.83
CA VAL A 62 -6.95 -15.56 -0.61
C VAL A 62 -7.69 -16.70 0.07
N GLU A 63 -8.40 -17.54 -0.68
CA GLU A 63 -9.03 -18.75 -0.14
C GLU A 63 -7.99 -19.64 0.57
N ARG A 64 -6.78 -19.69 0.01
CA ARG A 64 -5.69 -20.51 0.55
C ARG A 64 -5.02 -19.91 1.78
N TYR A 65 -4.66 -18.63 1.75
CA TYR A 65 -3.82 -18.01 2.78
C TYR A 65 -4.60 -17.12 3.75
N GLY A 66 -5.82 -16.75 3.41
CA GLY A 66 -6.69 -15.89 4.20
C GLY A 66 -6.47 -14.38 3.99
N PRO A 67 -7.31 -13.57 4.65
CA PRO A 67 -7.18 -12.11 4.69
C PRO A 67 -6.06 -11.66 5.66
N PRO A 68 -5.64 -10.39 5.61
CA PRO A 68 -4.64 -9.84 6.53
C PRO A 68 -5.23 -9.57 7.93
N HIS A 69 -5.51 -10.64 8.69
CA HIS A 69 -6.23 -10.57 9.96
C HIS A 69 -5.65 -9.55 10.96
N ALA A 70 -4.33 -9.49 11.12
CA ALA A 70 -3.70 -8.54 12.03
C ALA A 70 -3.97 -7.09 11.61
N LEU A 71 -3.83 -6.76 10.33
CA LEU A 71 -4.10 -5.40 9.83
C LEU A 71 -5.58 -5.03 9.99
N LEU A 72 -6.49 -5.95 9.69
CA LEU A 72 -7.94 -5.75 9.86
C LEU A 72 -8.31 -5.51 11.33
N ALA A 73 -7.73 -6.27 12.26
CA ALA A 73 -7.95 -6.10 13.70
C ALA A 73 -7.50 -4.73 14.22
N HIS A 74 -6.57 -4.07 13.52
CA HIS A 74 -6.12 -2.70 13.81
C HIS A 74 -6.83 -1.63 12.96
N GLY A 75 -7.96 -1.95 12.33
CA GLY A 75 -8.79 -0.98 11.61
C GLY A 75 -8.27 -0.58 10.22
N VAL A 76 -7.26 -1.28 9.70
CA VAL A 76 -6.80 -1.06 8.32
C VAL A 76 -7.84 -1.59 7.36
N ARG A 77 -8.29 -0.76 6.41
CA ARG A 77 -9.29 -1.18 5.41
C ARG A 77 -8.66 -2.14 4.39
N LEU A 78 -9.38 -3.17 3.99
CA LEU A 78 -8.99 -4.04 2.89
C LEU A 78 -9.73 -3.65 1.61
N GLN A 79 -9.00 -3.49 0.53
CA GLN A 79 -9.51 -3.25 -0.82
C GLN A 79 -8.97 -4.35 -1.74
N ARG A 80 -9.85 -5.27 -2.13
CA ARG A 80 -9.53 -6.40 -3.01
C ARG A 80 -9.46 -5.89 -4.45
N THR A 81 -8.29 -5.96 -5.07
CA THR A 81 -8.05 -5.49 -6.44
C THR A 81 -7.21 -6.52 -7.20
N PRO A 82 -7.73 -7.75 -7.43
CA PRO A 82 -6.95 -8.84 -8.02
C PRO A 82 -6.36 -8.42 -9.37
N LEU A 83 -5.05 -8.62 -9.52
CA LEU A 83 -4.35 -8.37 -10.78
C LEU A 83 -3.92 -9.73 -11.34
N THR A 84 -4.70 -10.26 -12.28
CA THR A 84 -4.59 -11.65 -12.80
C THR A 84 -4.94 -11.70 -14.28
N GLY A 85 -4.81 -12.85 -14.95
CA GLY A 85 -5.21 -13.03 -16.35
C GLY A 85 -4.05 -13.08 -17.34
N TYR A 86 -2.88 -12.61 -16.94
CA TYR A 86 -1.67 -12.62 -17.75
C TYR A 86 -0.95 -13.98 -17.77
N SER A 87 -0.30 -14.29 -18.90
CA SER A 87 0.51 -15.50 -19.05
C SER A 87 1.76 -15.46 -18.17
N ARG A 88 2.24 -16.65 -17.76
CA ARG A 88 3.49 -16.84 -17.03
C ARG A 88 4.55 -17.57 -17.87
N ASP A 89 4.26 -17.82 -19.15
CA ASP A 89 5.08 -18.69 -20.01
C ASP A 89 6.47 -18.11 -20.24
N ALA A 90 6.56 -16.79 -20.39
CA ALA A 90 7.84 -16.10 -20.52
C ALA A 90 8.79 -16.34 -19.34
N ILE A 91 8.26 -16.61 -18.14
CA ILE A 91 9.06 -16.94 -16.96
C ILE A 91 8.98 -18.42 -16.58
N ALA A 92 8.59 -19.30 -17.51
CA ALA A 92 8.51 -20.75 -17.28
C ALA A 92 9.89 -21.35 -16.97
N ALA A 93 10.92 -20.84 -17.63
CA ALA A 93 12.31 -21.24 -17.39
C ALA A 93 12.71 -21.10 -15.92
N ARG A 94 13.58 -21.99 -15.44
CA ARG A 94 14.09 -21.96 -14.05
C ARG A 94 14.81 -20.65 -13.73
N ARG A 95 15.55 -20.12 -14.71
CA ARG A 95 16.33 -18.88 -14.61
C ARG A 95 15.97 -17.96 -15.78
N PRO A 96 14.84 -17.22 -15.71
CA PRO A 96 14.46 -16.31 -16.78
C PRO A 96 15.39 -15.11 -16.80
N ASP A 97 15.83 -14.73 -18.00
CA ASP A 97 16.69 -13.58 -18.24
C ASP A 97 15.92 -12.25 -18.15
N VAL A 98 16.61 -11.15 -18.43
CA VAL A 98 16.02 -9.80 -18.40
C VAL A 98 14.88 -9.67 -19.41
N ALA A 99 15.03 -10.18 -20.64
CA ALA A 99 14.03 -10.04 -21.69
C ALA A 99 12.73 -10.79 -21.33
N ALA A 100 12.87 -12.03 -20.89
CA ALA A 100 11.79 -12.87 -20.41
C ALA A 100 11.01 -12.22 -19.25
N ARG A 101 11.73 -11.63 -18.29
CA ARG A 101 11.10 -10.91 -17.17
C ARG A 101 10.38 -9.65 -17.63
N THR A 102 11.00 -8.84 -18.48
CA THR A 102 10.38 -7.62 -19.02
C THR A 102 9.10 -7.96 -19.79
N HIS A 103 9.10 -9.01 -20.62
CA HIS A 103 7.90 -9.48 -21.31
C HIS A 103 6.79 -9.89 -20.32
N TYR A 104 7.15 -10.60 -19.26
CA TYR A 104 6.19 -10.96 -18.21
C TYR A 104 5.61 -9.74 -17.48
N LEU A 105 6.41 -8.71 -17.20
CA LEU A 105 5.91 -7.47 -16.61
C LEU A 105 4.98 -6.70 -17.56
N HIS A 106 5.24 -6.74 -18.88
CA HIS A 106 4.30 -6.23 -19.87
C HIS A 106 2.97 -6.98 -19.83
N GLY A 107 2.99 -8.31 -19.78
CA GLY A 107 1.76 -9.09 -19.67
C GLY A 107 0.92 -8.72 -18.45
N ILE A 108 1.54 -8.44 -17.30
CA ILE A 108 0.81 -7.93 -16.11
C ILE A 108 0.09 -6.61 -16.41
N LEU A 109 0.74 -5.71 -17.17
CA LEU A 109 0.16 -4.42 -17.54
C LEU A 109 -0.94 -4.57 -18.59
N THR A 110 -0.71 -5.31 -19.67
CA THR A 110 -1.58 -5.31 -20.86
C THR A 110 -2.59 -6.44 -20.91
N ASP A 111 -2.26 -7.59 -20.32
CA ASP A 111 -3.01 -8.83 -20.50
C ASP A 111 -3.75 -9.25 -19.22
N SER A 112 -3.78 -8.37 -18.21
CA SER A 112 -4.61 -8.58 -17.04
C SER A 112 -6.10 -8.59 -17.40
N VAL A 113 -6.92 -9.29 -16.61
CA VAL A 113 -8.37 -9.39 -16.79
C VAL A 113 -8.95 -7.98 -16.99
N PRO A 114 -9.78 -7.76 -18.03
CA PRO A 114 -10.39 -6.47 -18.30
C PRO A 114 -11.06 -5.88 -17.05
N GLY A 115 -10.79 -4.60 -16.78
CA GLY A 115 -11.29 -3.91 -15.58
C GLY A 115 -10.39 -4.01 -14.34
N SER A 116 -9.37 -4.89 -14.31
CA SER A 116 -8.46 -4.98 -13.14
C SER A 116 -7.80 -3.64 -12.82
N TRP A 117 -7.30 -2.95 -13.84
CA TRP A 117 -6.67 -1.63 -13.68
C TRP A 117 -7.67 -0.53 -13.37
N HIS A 118 -8.89 -0.61 -13.92
CA HIS A 118 -10.00 0.29 -13.56
C HIS A 118 -10.31 0.21 -12.07
N SER A 119 -10.63 -0.99 -11.57
CA SER A 119 -10.95 -1.21 -10.15
C SER A 119 -9.78 -0.84 -9.22
N LEU A 120 -8.54 -1.14 -9.62
CA LEU A 120 -7.37 -0.76 -8.84
C LEU A 120 -7.22 0.77 -8.72
N PHE A 121 -7.32 1.50 -9.84
CA PHE A 121 -7.18 2.96 -9.82
C PHE A 121 -8.37 3.67 -9.17
N GLN A 122 -9.58 3.14 -9.31
CA GLN A 122 -10.74 3.61 -8.56
C GLN A 122 -10.53 3.45 -7.04
N ALA A 123 -10.06 2.29 -6.59
CA ALA A 123 -9.77 2.04 -5.18
C ALA A 123 -8.66 2.97 -4.65
N LEU A 124 -7.60 3.17 -5.45
CA LEU A 124 -6.53 4.12 -5.11
C LEU A 124 -7.03 5.56 -5.06
N ALA A 125 -7.87 6.00 -6.00
CA ALA A 125 -8.45 7.34 -6.00
C ALA A 125 -9.27 7.64 -4.73
N GLY A 126 -9.89 6.61 -4.14
CA GLY A 126 -10.63 6.70 -2.86
C GLY A 126 -9.79 6.46 -1.60
N ALA A 127 -8.52 6.06 -1.70
CA ALA A 127 -7.70 5.67 -0.56
C ALA A 127 -6.34 6.36 -0.45
N ALA A 128 -5.81 6.90 -1.55
CA ALA A 128 -4.46 7.45 -1.64
C ALA A 128 -4.31 8.84 -1.00
N ASP A 129 -5.35 9.37 -0.36
CA ASP A 129 -5.26 10.54 0.51
C ASP A 129 -4.51 10.23 1.82
N ARG A 130 -4.55 8.96 2.25
CA ARG A 130 -3.83 8.42 3.43
C ARG A 130 -2.84 7.31 3.04
N PRO A 131 -1.87 6.96 3.91
CA PRO A 131 -0.91 5.90 3.64
C PRO A 131 -1.57 4.56 3.32
N PHE A 132 -1.15 3.93 2.22
CA PHE A 132 -1.70 2.66 1.76
C PHE A 132 -0.60 1.66 1.42
N LEU A 133 -0.93 0.38 1.50
CA LEU A 133 -0.02 -0.74 1.23
C LEU A 133 -0.48 -1.52 0.01
N VAL A 134 0.40 -1.66 -0.98
CA VAL A 134 0.17 -2.52 -2.14
C VAL A 134 0.84 -3.86 -1.92
N ALA A 135 0.09 -4.95 -2.02
CA ALA A 135 0.65 -6.28 -1.85
C ALA A 135 0.06 -7.31 -2.80
N CYS A 136 0.88 -8.30 -3.08
CA CYS A 136 0.46 -9.57 -3.64
C CYS A 136 1.08 -10.67 -2.77
N HIS A 137 1.22 -11.89 -3.28
CA HIS A 137 1.82 -12.96 -2.48
C HIS A 137 3.32 -12.76 -2.20
N PHE A 138 4.13 -12.33 -3.18
CA PHE A 138 5.58 -12.12 -3.00
C PHE A 138 5.99 -10.65 -2.92
N GLY A 139 5.07 -9.72 -3.14
CA GLY A 139 5.42 -8.30 -3.18
C GLY A 139 6.42 -7.96 -4.29
N LYS A 140 6.50 -8.79 -5.34
CA LYS A 140 7.56 -8.74 -6.36
C LYS A 140 7.06 -8.26 -7.71
N ASP A 141 6.32 -9.10 -8.44
CA ASP A 141 5.97 -8.85 -9.84
C ASP A 141 4.74 -7.95 -9.96
N ARG A 142 3.53 -8.42 -9.57
CA ARG A 142 2.31 -7.59 -9.56
C ARG A 142 2.48 -6.31 -8.78
N THR A 143 2.98 -6.43 -7.54
CA THR A 143 3.28 -5.27 -6.69
C THR A 143 4.34 -4.39 -7.32
N GLY A 144 5.37 -4.97 -7.96
CA GLY A 144 6.42 -4.20 -8.62
C GLY A 144 5.91 -3.39 -9.81
N VAL A 145 5.05 -3.97 -10.65
CA VAL A 145 4.41 -3.27 -11.78
C VAL A 145 3.53 -2.13 -11.26
N VAL A 146 2.63 -2.40 -10.31
CA VAL A 146 1.77 -1.35 -9.73
C VAL A 146 2.60 -0.24 -9.09
N VAL A 147 3.57 -0.58 -8.25
CA VAL A 147 4.42 0.40 -7.58
C VAL A 147 5.24 1.21 -8.59
N ALA A 148 5.81 0.58 -9.62
CA ALA A 148 6.56 1.28 -10.64
C ALA A 148 5.68 2.28 -11.40
N MET A 149 4.44 1.92 -11.74
CA MET A 149 3.49 2.85 -12.37
C MET A 149 3.12 4.01 -11.44
N LEU A 150 2.88 3.76 -10.14
CA LEU A 150 2.58 4.82 -9.17
C LEU A 150 3.75 5.79 -9.00
N LEU A 151 4.99 5.28 -8.91
CA LEU A 151 6.19 6.10 -8.82
C LEU A 151 6.43 6.90 -10.11
N ALA A 152 6.22 6.28 -11.28
CA ALA A 152 6.33 6.96 -12.57
C ALA A 152 5.28 8.08 -12.72
N LEU A 153 4.04 7.87 -12.26
CA LEU A 153 3.01 8.92 -12.20
C LEU A 153 3.42 10.08 -11.30
N ALA A 154 4.10 9.79 -10.18
CA ALA A 154 4.64 10.80 -9.27
C ALA A 154 5.91 11.49 -9.81
N GLY A 155 6.36 11.17 -11.02
CA GLY A 155 7.54 11.78 -11.65
C GLY A 155 8.88 11.27 -11.08
N VAL A 156 8.88 10.14 -10.39
CA VAL A 156 10.10 9.55 -9.82
C VAL A 156 11.03 9.09 -10.95
N PRO A 157 12.35 9.38 -10.89
CA PRO A 157 13.31 8.92 -11.89
C PRO A 157 13.35 7.40 -12.03
N ALA A 158 13.49 6.88 -13.26
CA ALA A 158 13.49 5.45 -13.54
C ALA A 158 14.54 4.66 -12.74
N GLY A 159 15.72 5.26 -12.47
CA GLY A 159 16.77 4.65 -11.65
C GLY A 159 16.35 4.44 -10.18
N GLU A 160 15.59 5.37 -9.58
CA GLU A 160 15.05 5.19 -8.23
C GLU A 160 13.98 4.10 -8.20
N ILE A 161 13.12 4.04 -9.23
CA ILE A 161 12.10 2.99 -9.36
C ILE A 161 12.76 1.60 -9.51
N ALA A 162 13.82 1.52 -10.31
CA ALA A 162 14.57 0.29 -10.53
C ALA A 162 15.32 -0.17 -9.26
N ALA A 163 15.91 0.77 -8.52
CA ALA A 163 16.54 0.50 -7.24
C ALA A 163 15.53 -0.05 -6.22
N ASP A 164 14.33 0.57 -6.12
CA ASP A 164 13.24 0.05 -5.29
C ASP A 164 12.88 -1.39 -5.67
N TYR A 165 12.65 -1.66 -6.96
CA TYR A 165 12.28 -2.98 -7.44
C TYR A 165 13.33 -4.04 -7.10
N ALA A 166 14.62 -3.70 -7.24
CA ALA A 166 15.73 -4.58 -6.92
C ALA A 166 15.90 -4.84 -5.41
N ALA A 167 15.65 -3.84 -4.57
CA ALA A 167 15.84 -3.93 -3.12
C ALA A 167 15.03 -5.07 -2.46
N GLY A 168 13.86 -5.40 -3.02
CA GLY A 168 13.01 -6.47 -2.50
C GLY A 168 13.58 -7.89 -2.63
N ALA A 169 14.58 -8.10 -3.50
CA ALA A 169 15.18 -9.43 -3.70
C ALA A 169 15.86 -9.96 -2.43
N ALA A 170 16.57 -9.09 -1.69
CA ALA A 170 17.35 -9.51 -0.53
C ALA A 170 16.46 -10.07 0.59
N ASP A 171 15.37 -9.38 0.92
CA ASP A 171 14.44 -9.84 1.97
C ASP A 171 13.68 -11.10 1.53
N LEU A 172 13.27 -11.19 0.26
CA LEU A 172 12.64 -12.40 -0.27
C LEU A 172 13.58 -13.61 -0.24
N VAL A 173 14.86 -13.42 -0.56
CA VAL A 173 15.88 -14.47 -0.48
C VAL A 173 16.10 -14.90 0.97
N ALA A 174 16.20 -13.94 1.90
CA ALA A 174 16.36 -14.21 3.32
C ALA A 174 15.17 -14.99 3.90
N LYS A 175 13.95 -14.68 3.44
CA LYS A 175 12.69 -15.31 3.87
C LYS A 175 12.17 -16.34 2.87
N ALA A 176 13.04 -16.94 2.04
CA ALA A 176 12.60 -17.87 1.00
C ALA A 176 11.79 -19.06 1.56
N ASP A 177 12.17 -19.53 2.75
CA ASP A 177 11.51 -20.65 3.43
C ASP A 177 10.11 -20.29 3.97
N HIS A 178 9.77 -19.00 4.11
CA HIS A 178 8.39 -18.55 4.37
C HIS A 178 7.44 -19.04 3.28
N PHE A 179 7.92 -19.11 2.04
CA PHE A 179 7.15 -19.56 0.90
C PHE A 179 7.36 -21.04 0.59
N ARG A 180 7.73 -21.83 1.63
CA ARG A 180 8.17 -23.21 1.42
C ARG A 180 7.10 -24.12 0.83
N ASP A 181 5.84 -23.77 1.00
CA ASP A 181 4.75 -24.56 0.45
C ASP A 181 4.72 -24.47 -1.11
N LYS A 182 5.04 -23.30 -1.67
CA LYS A 182 4.76 -22.92 -3.06
C LYS A 182 5.78 -23.46 -4.04
N TRP A 183 7.06 -23.41 -3.70
CA TRP A 183 8.11 -24.02 -4.52
C TRP A 183 8.10 -25.56 -4.49
N LEU A 184 7.74 -26.22 -3.37
CA LEU A 184 7.62 -27.68 -3.29
C LEU A 184 6.51 -28.19 -4.19
N ARG A 185 5.34 -27.53 -4.19
CA ARG A 185 4.25 -27.85 -5.12
C ARG A 185 4.62 -27.70 -6.59
N ARG A 186 5.61 -26.86 -6.89
CA ARG A 186 6.11 -26.66 -8.26
C ARG A 186 7.26 -27.60 -8.62
N GLY A 187 7.62 -28.54 -7.74
CA GLY A 187 8.75 -29.43 -7.94
C GLY A 187 10.09 -28.71 -8.04
N HIS A 188 10.20 -27.51 -7.46
CA HIS A 188 11.45 -26.75 -7.47
C HIS A 188 12.30 -27.08 -6.25
N THR A 189 13.62 -27.06 -6.45
CA THR A 189 14.58 -27.06 -5.34
C THR A 189 14.63 -25.69 -4.66
N ARG A 190 15.32 -25.64 -3.51
CA ARG A 190 15.58 -24.38 -2.84
C ARG A 190 16.34 -23.39 -3.72
N GLU A 191 17.38 -23.89 -4.38
CA GLU A 191 18.22 -23.09 -5.26
C GLU A 191 17.47 -22.54 -6.48
N ASP A 192 16.65 -23.37 -7.15
CA ASP A 192 15.83 -22.94 -8.30
C ASP A 192 14.98 -21.73 -7.94
N TYR A 193 14.38 -21.77 -6.76
CA TYR A 193 13.48 -20.72 -6.32
C TYR A 193 14.19 -19.45 -5.87
N LEU A 194 15.34 -19.56 -5.19
CA LEU A 194 16.17 -18.40 -4.88
C LEU A 194 16.55 -17.63 -6.15
N SER A 195 16.87 -18.34 -7.23
CA SER A 195 17.12 -17.70 -8.53
C SER A 195 15.88 -17.00 -9.09
N ARG A 196 14.67 -17.53 -8.85
CA ARG A 196 13.41 -16.92 -9.30
C ARG A 196 13.01 -15.71 -8.46
N LEU A 197 13.40 -15.64 -7.19
CA LEU A 197 13.11 -14.51 -6.30
C LEU A 197 13.93 -13.26 -6.60
N ARG A 198 15.06 -13.40 -7.31
CA ARG A 198 15.85 -12.25 -7.74
C ARG A 198 15.01 -11.26 -8.56
N THR A 199 15.19 -9.99 -8.28
CA THR A 199 14.79 -8.83 -9.08
C THR A 199 16.06 -8.07 -9.44
N SER A 200 16.11 -7.44 -10.61
CA SER A 200 17.28 -6.69 -11.06
C SER A 200 16.88 -5.27 -11.49
N PRO A 201 17.72 -4.25 -11.27
CA PRO A 201 17.48 -2.91 -11.78
C PRO A 201 17.31 -2.92 -13.29
N ALA A 202 18.18 -3.64 -14.01
CA ALA A 202 18.15 -3.76 -15.47
C ALA A 202 16.81 -4.24 -16.04
N THR A 203 16.12 -5.17 -15.35
CA THR A 203 14.76 -5.59 -15.75
C THR A 203 13.76 -4.43 -15.67
N MET A 204 13.79 -3.67 -14.59
CA MET A 204 12.85 -2.58 -14.36
C MET A 204 13.17 -1.38 -15.24
N GLU A 205 14.44 -1.02 -15.41
CA GLU A 205 14.89 0.05 -16.31
C GLU A 205 14.47 -0.24 -17.75
N ARG A 206 14.74 -1.46 -18.23
CA ARG A 206 14.32 -1.89 -19.56
C ARG A 206 12.79 -1.83 -19.71
N TRP A 207 12.05 -2.34 -18.72
CA TRP A 207 10.59 -2.33 -18.77
C TRP A 207 10.01 -0.90 -18.79
N LEU A 208 10.53 0.01 -17.95
CA LEU A 208 10.11 1.41 -17.94
C LEU A 208 10.44 2.13 -19.26
N ALA A 209 11.61 1.85 -19.85
CA ALA A 209 11.97 2.37 -21.17
C ALA A 209 11.01 1.86 -22.25
N GLU A 210 10.69 0.56 -22.26
CA GLU A 210 9.73 -0.03 -23.19
C GLU A 210 8.29 0.51 -22.97
N VAL A 211 7.90 0.82 -21.73
CA VAL A 211 6.61 1.46 -21.43
C VAL A 211 6.57 2.90 -21.97
N ALA A 212 7.66 3.66 -21.79
CA ALA A 212 7.76 5.01 -22.31
C ALA A 212 7.69 5.05 -23.84
N ASP A 213 8.47 4.17 -24.50
CA ASP A 213 8.55 4.08 -25.96
C ASP A 213 7.24 3.62 -26.60
N ARG A 214 6.62 2.55 -26.07
CA ARG A 214 5.44 1.93 -26.70
C ARG A 214 4.12 2.64 -26.42
N TYR A 215 3.99 3.26 -25.25
CA TYR A 215 2.71 3.81 -24.81
C TYR A 215 2.75 5.32 -24.58
N GLY A 216 3.92 5.96 -24.63
CA GLY A 216 4.06 7.38 -24.31
C GLY A 216 4.12 7.66 -22.80
N GLY A 217 4.45 6.64 -21.99
CA GLY A 217 4.65 6.76 -20.54
C GLY A 217 3.51 6.20 -19.69
N ALA A 218 3.60 6.43 -18.38
CA ALA A 218 2.77 5.73 -17.39
C ALA A 218 1.27 6.06 -17.49
N GLU A 219 0.92 7.33 -17.69
CA GLU A 219 -0.49 7.76 -17.79
C GLU A 219 -1.19 7.09 -18.98
N ALA A 220 -0.59 7.16 -20.17
CA ALA A 220 -1.15 6.59 -21.38
C ALA A 220 -1.17 5.05 -21.35
N ALA A 221 -0.14 4.42 -20.78
CA ALA A 221 -0.12 2.98 -20.55
C ALA A 221 -1.27 2.50 -19.63
N LEU A 222 -1.54 3.21 -18.54
CA LEU A 222 -2.63 2.88 -17.61
C LEU A 222 -4.01 3.11 -18.25
N ALA A 223 -4.17 4.19 -19.00
CA ALA A 223 -5.39 4.46 -19.75
C ALA A 223 -5.65 3.35 -20.78
N GLY A 224 -4.62 2.92 -21.52
CA GLY A 224 -4.70 1.80 -22.45
C GLY A 224 -5.02 0.46 -21.77
N ALA A 225 -4.57 0.29 -20.53
CA ALA A 225 -4.91 -0.87 -19.69
C ALA A 225 -6.33 -0.78 -19.06
N GLY A 226 -7.07 0.30 -19.31
CA GLY A 226 -8.47 0.49 -18.90
C GLY A 226 -8.67 1.30 -17.61
N ALA A 227 -7.62 1.91 -17.03
CA ALA A 227 -7.79 2.83 -15.91
C ALA A 227 -8.50 4.11 -16.37
N ALA A 228 -9.44 4.62 -15.56
CA ALA A 228 -10.13 5.87 -15.89
C ALA A 228 -9.13 7.05 -15.82
N PRO A 229 -9.03 7.91 -16.86
CA PRO A 229 -8.09 9.03 -16.85
C PRO A 229 -8.25 9.97 -15.65
N SER A 230 -9.50 10.17 -15.19
CA SER A 230 -9.79 10.97 -13.98
C SER A 230 -9.19 10.37 -12.71
N ASP A 231 -9.25 9.05 -12.55
CA ASP A 231 -8.70 8.36 -11.40
C ASP A 231 -7.17 8.37 -11.44
N VAL A 232 -6.58 8.16 -12.63
CA VAL A 232 -5.12 8.28 -12.83
C VAL A 232 -4.63 9.68 -12.45
N ALA A 233 -5.27 10.73 -12.95
CA ALA A 233 -4.91 12.11 -12.64
C ALA A 233 -5.06 12.43 -11.15
N ARG A 234 -6.16 11.95 -10.52
CA ARG A 234 -6.38 12.11 -9.08
C ARG A 234 -5.31 11.41 -8.26
N VAL A 235 -4.99 10.15 -8.58
CA VAL A 235 -3.94 9.39 -7.90
C VAL A 235 -2.58 10.10 -8.05
N ARG A 236 -2.22 10.56 -9.26
CA ARG A 236 -1.00 11.36 -9.47
C ARG A 236 -0.92 12.57 -8.54
N GLY A 237 -2.02 13.35 -8.44
CA GLY A 237 -2.09 14.51 -7.56
C GLY A 237 -1.90 14.15 -6.07
N LEU A 238 -2.48 13.03 -5.63
CA LEU A 238 -2.38 12.56 -4.24
C LEU A 238 -1.01 11.96 -3.89
N LEU A 239 -0.30 11.40 -4.87
CA LEU A 239 1.04 10.84 -4.69
C LEU A 239 2.14 11.88 -4.70
N SER A 240 1.96 12.97 -5.43
CA SER A 240 3.01 13.98 -5.61
C SER A 240 3.20 14.81 -4.35
N ALA A 241 4.45 15.07 -3.97
CA ALA A 241 4.76 16.06 -2.95
C ALA A 241 4.35 17.45 -3.44
N PRO A 242 3.83 18.35 -2.58
CA PRO A 242 3.57 19.72 -2.98
C PRO A 242 4.87 20.35 -3.51
N SER A 243 4.79 21.05 -4.65
CA SER A 243 5.95 21.66 -5.26
C SER A 243 6.57 22.66 -4.26
N ARG A 244 7.90 22.62 -4.09
CA ARG A 244 8.62 23.59 -3.24
C ARG A 244 8.36 25.05 -3.67
N ALA A 245 8.00 25.28 -4.93
CA ALA A 245 7.65 26.59 -5.46
C ALA A 245 6.38 27.19 -4.82
N ALA A 246 5.43 26.35 -4.38
CA ALA A 246 4.20 26.84 -3.73
C ALA A 246 4.41 27.31 -2.28
N VAL A 247 5.54 26.94 -1.65
CA VAL A 247 5.85 27.29 -0.24
C VAL A 247 6.60 28.63 -0.14
N GLN A 248 7.13 29.16 -1.24
CA GLN A 248 7.87 30.43 -1.27
C GLN A 248 7.05 31.65 -1.70
N ALA A 249 5.76 31.50 -1.98
CA ALA A 249 4.86 32.60 -2.31
C ALA A 249 4.07 33.08 -1.09
N VAL A 250 4.76 33.51 -0.04
CA VAL A 250 4.20 34.47 0.92
C VAL A 250 4.98 35.77 0.69
N PRO A 251 4.38 36.79 0.05
CA PRO A 251 5.06 38.07 -0.09
C PRO A 251 5.21 38.67 1.31
N ALA A 252 6.45 39.00 1.68
CA ALA A 252 6.71 39.85 2.83
C ALA A 252 5.98 41.19 2.58
N GLY A 253 5.02 41.51 3.45
CA GLY A 253 4.36 42.81 3.44
C GLY A 253 5.36 43.95 3.67
N PRO A 254 5.02 45.18 3.28
CA PRO A 254 5.94 46.30 3.39
C PRO A 254 6.20 46.61 4.86
N VAL A 255 7.48 46.68 5.22
CA VAL A 255 7.92 47.30 6.48
C VAL A 255 8.04 48.79 6.21
N ASP A 256 7.00 49.55 6.53
CA ASP A 256 7.10 51.00 6.65
C ASP A 256 7.91 51.32 7.91
N GLY A 257 9.04 51.98 7.70
CA GLY A 257 9.80 52.64 8.76
C GLY A 257 9.40 54.11 8.83
N ALA A 258 9.08 54.60 10.03
CA ALA A 258 9.36 55.96 10.45
C ALA A 258 9.24 56.03 11.98
N ALA A 259 10.29 56.56 12.60
CA ALA A 259 10.31 57.01 13.98
C ALA A 259 9.35 58.19 14.16
N ASP A 260 8.82 58.37 15.37
CA ASP A 260 9.08 59.60 16.11
C ASP A 260 8.71 59.42 17.60
N ASP A 261 9.58 60.01 18.39
CA ASP A 261 9.70 60.06 19.84
C ASP A 261 8.73 61.11 20.40
N GLU A 262 8.06 60.85 21.53
CA GLU A 262 7.59 61.87 22.49
C GLU A 262 7.01 61.16 23.75
N PRO A 263 7.43 61.52 24.98
CA PRO A 263 6.93 60.93 26.21
C PRO A 263 5.92 61.86 26.92
N VAL A 264 4.78 61.33 27.36
CA VAL A 264 3.93 62.04 28.34
C VAL A 264 3.46 61.07 29.42
N GLY A 265 3.81 61.41 30.67
CA GLY A 265 3.48 60.67 31.87
C GLY A 265 2.03 60.80 32.34
N GLY A 266 1.71 60.03 33.38
CA GLY A 266 0.42 60.14 34.08
C GLY A 266 0.12 58.92 34.94
N THR A 267 0.42 59.04 36.23
CA THR A 267 -0.18 58.33 37.39
C THR A 267 -1.70 58.14 37.23
N VAL A 268 -2.42 57.15 37.77
CA VAL A 268 -2.56 56.61 39.15
C VAL A 268 -3.38 55.31 39.00
N GLY A 269 -3.15 54.23 39.76
CA GLY A 269 -3.93 53.91 40.97
C GLY A 269 -5.07 52.91 40.72
N GLY A 270 -5.11 51.79 41.45
CA GLY A 270 -6.30 50.92 41.49
C GLY A 270 -6.03 49.45 41.79
N GLN A 271 -5.68 49.15 43.04
CA GLN A 271 -5.85 47.83 43.64
C GLN A 271 -7.35 47.49 43.75
N LEU A 272 -7.75 46.22 43.64
CA LEU A 272 -8.49 45.44 44.67
C LEU A 272 -9.13 44.15 44.11
N ASP A 273 -8.88 43.08 44.87
CA ASP A 273 -9.74 41.95 45.23
C ASP A 273 -10.26 40.92 44.19
N GLY A 274 -9.70 39.71 44.30
CA GLY A 274 -10.43 38.63 44.99
C GLY A 274 -11.09 37.53 44.13
N PRO A 275 -11.00 36.23 44.50
CA PRO A 275 -11.34 35.09 43.63
C PRO A 275 -12.68 34.40 43.97
N VAL A 276 -13.29 33.76 42.97
CA VAL A 276 -14.37 32.75 43.12
C VAL A 276 -14.23 31.83 41.90
N GLY A 277 -14.07 30.50 41.96
CA GLY A 277 -14.70 29.48 42.81
C GLY A 277 -15.72 28.71 41.94
N GLY A 278 -15.56 27.39 41.77
CA GLY A 278 -16.61 26.56 41.15
C GLY A 278 -16.16 25.24 40.53
N ALA A 279 -15.94 24.22 41.37
CA ALA A 279 -15.96 22.81 40.99
C ALA A 279 -17.40 22.25 41.07
N GLY A 280 -17.72 21.22 40.28
CA GLY A 280 -18.89 20.38 40.55
C GLY A 280 -19.48 19.65 39.33
N PRO A 281 -19.46 18.30 39.28
CA PRO A 281 -20.03 17.47 38.22
C PRO A 281 -21.48 17.04 38.53
N VAL A 282 -22.22 16.57 37.51
CA VAL A 282 -23.56 15.98 37.69
C VAL A 282 -23.63 14.61 37.01
N GLY A 283 -23.99 13.60 37.80
CA GLY A 283 -24.30 12.23 37.39
C GLY A 283 -25.65 12.10 36.66
N SER A 284 -25.89 11.01 35.93
CA SER A 284 -26.44 9.72 36.41
C SER A 284 -27.90 9.51 35.94
N ARG A 285 -28.18 8.32 35.38
CA ARG A 285 -29.41 7.48 35.42
C ARG A 285 -29.55 6.71 34.09
N LEU A 286 -29.40 5.38 34.10
CA LEU A 286 -30.43 4.34 34.32
C LEU A 286 -31.48 4.30 33.20
N ASP A 287 -31.50 3.24 32.40
CA ASP A 287 -32.57 2.22 32.43
C ASP A 287 -32.33 1.10 31.39
N GLU A 288 -32.46 -0.14 31.87
CA GLU A 288 -32.80 -1.35 31.08
C GLU A 288 -34.33 -1.39 30.88
N PRO A 289 -34.86 -2.13 29.88
CA PRO A 289 -35.39 -3.47 30.21
C PRO A 289 -35.37 -4.54 29.09
N VAL A 290 -35.18 -5.80 29.53
CA VAL A 290 -36.01 -7.01 29.28
C VAL A 290 -36.11 -7.64 27.87
N GLY A 291 -35.65 -8.89 27.78
CA GLY A 291 -36.52 -10.04 27.48
C GLY A 291 -36.37 -10.76 26.13
N GLY A 292 -36.21 -12.08 26.17
CA GLY A 292 -36.65 -12.98 25.08
C GLY A 292 -35.72 -14.16 24.75
N ALA A 293 -35.78 -15.22 25.56
CA ALA A 293 -35.27 -16.54 25.18
C ALA A 293 -36.35 -17.31 24.42
N VAL A 294 -36.00 -17.92 23.28
CA VAL A 294 -36.75 -19.07 22.73
C VAL A 294 -35.77 -20.02 22.06
N GLY A 295 -35.72 -21.26 22.56
CA GLY A 295 -35.00 -22.37 21.95
C GLY A 295 -35.82 -23.05 20.86
N GLY A 296 -35.12 -23.77 19.98
CA GLY A 296 -35.72 -24.64 18.98
C GLY A 296 -34.64 -25.50 18.32
N ALA A 297 -34.52 -26.73 18.80
CA ALA A 297 -33.69 -27.78 18.24
C ALA A 297 -34.54 -28.71 17.35
N VAL A 298 -34.03 -29.05 16.16
CA VAL A 298 -34.37 -30.22 15.31
C VAL A 298 -33.22 -30.30 14.29
N GLY A 299 -32.50 -31.39 14.02
CA GLY A 299 -32.78 -32.81 14.21
C GLY A 299 -33.09 -33.47 12.85
N GLY A 300 -32.12 -34.21 12.26
CA GLY A 300 -32.28 -35.07 11.07
C GLY A 300 -31.02 -35.06 10.17
N ALA A 301 -30.06 -35.97 10.35
CA ALA A 301 -29.97 -37.33 9.75
C ALA A 301 -29.83 -37.31 8.21
N VAL A 302 -28.62 -37.42 7.65
CA VAL A 302 -27.90 -38.64 7.20
C VAL A 302 -28.70 -39.61 6.31
N ASP A 303 -28.31 -39.67 5.03
CA ASP A 303 -28.19 -40.84 4.13
C ASP A 303 -27.60 -40.28 2.81
N GLY A 304 -26.56 -40.79 2.15
CA GLY A 304 -26.04 -42.15 2.11
C GLY A 304 -26.20 -42.69 0.68
N ALA A 305 -25.34 -42.32 -0.27
CA ALA A 305 -25.17 -43.06 -1.53
C ALA A 305 -23.92 -42.64 -2.34
N ALA A 306 -22.98 -43.56 -2.45
CA ALA A 306 -22.02 -43.72 -3.54
C ALA A 306 -21.86 -45.25 -3.77
N PRO A 307 -21.16 -45.73 -4.80
CA PRO A 307 -21.25 -45.43 -6.23
C PRO A 307 -21.59 -46.72 -7.03
N GLY A 308 -21.99 -46.58 -8.30
CA GLY A 308 -22.16 -47.71 -9.24
C GLY A 308 -21.44 -47.43 -10.55
N GLY A 309 -20.47 -48.27 -10.90
CA GLY A 309 -19.69 -48.18 -12.14
C GLY A 309 -20.13 -49.14 -13.25
N ALA A 310 -19.38 -49.06 -14.36
CA ALA A 310 -19.38 -49.88 -15.59
C ALA A 310 -20.60 -49.66 -16.50
N ARG A 311 -20.49 -49.44 -17.81
CA ARG A 311 -19.47 -49.77 -18.82
C ARG A 311 -19.37 -48.66 -19.87
#